data_AF-V9FXR8-F1
#
_entry.id   AF-V9FXR8-F1
#
_cell.length_a   1.000
_cell.length_b   1.000
_cell.length_c   1.000
_cell.angle_alpha   90.00
_cell.angle_beta   90.00
_cell.angle_gamma   90.00
#
_symmetry.space_group_name_H-M   'P 1'
#
loop_
_entity.id
_entity.type
_entity.pdbx_description
1 polymer ?
#
loop_
_entity_poly.entity_id
_entity_poly.type
_entity_poly.pdbx_seq_one_letter_code
_entity_poly.pdbx_strand_id
1 'polypeptide(L)'
;MVVTQARLPDGAPLVVPNNTTFQQLQHVDTQQAAIDSAMQEGQQLATAEDHLVCVKIQGIPVAMEVNVSNIRSALGLPDYSLRPQFKEPPYSRNVEFNFNWIK
;
A
#
# COMPACT_ATOMS: atom_id res chain seq x y z
N MET A 1 21.75 38.49 27.12
CA MET A 1 20.85 37.61 26.33
C MET A 1 21.73 36.57 25.67
N VAL A 2 21.66 35.30 26.08
CA VAL A 2 22.53 34.22 25.58
C VAL A 2 21.80 33.51 24.44
N VAL A 3 22.38 33.55 23.25
CA VAL A 3 21.96 32.74 22.11
C VAL A 3 22.60 31.36 22.29
N THR A 4 21.82 30.38 22.72
CA THR A 4 22.25 28.98 22.68
C THR A 4 22.36 28.60 21.21
N GLN A 5 23.58 28.48 20.70
CA GLN A 5 23.81 28.04 19.33
C GLN A 5 23.25 26.62 19.17
N ALA A 6 22.26 26.46 18.30
CA ALA A 6 21.72 25.17 17.90
C ALA A 6 22.64 24.42 16.91
N ARG A 7 23.74 25.05 16.48
CA ARG A 7 24.70 24.45 15.56
C ARG A 7 25.68 23.57 16.32
N LEU A 8 25.82 22.33 15.83
CA LEU A 8 26.86 21.41 16.24
C LEU A 8 28.24 22.00 15.88
N PRO A 9 29.23 22.00 16.78
CA PRO A 9 30.57 22.55 16.50
C PRO A 9 31.27 21.83 15.35
N ASP A 10 32.08 22.56 14.58
CA ASP A 10 32.88 21.98 13.49
C ASP A 10 33.87 20.96 14.06
N GLY A 11 33.69 19.68 13.69
CA GLY A 11 34.50 18.55 14.17
C GLY A 11 33.82 17.65 15.22
N ALA A 12 32.61 17.99 15.67
CA ALA A 12 31.84 17.08 16.52
C ALA A 12 31.32 15.88 15.71
N PRO A 13 31.36 14.65 16.28
CA PRO A 13 30.89 13.46 15.59
C PRO A 13 29.38 13.56 15.34
N LEU A 14 28.96 13.18 14.13
CA LEU A 14 27.56 13.06 13.78
C LEU A 14 26.97 11.86 14.56
N VAL A 15 26.25 12.13 15.64
CA VAL A 15 25.63 11.08 16.47
C VAL A 15 24.14 11.01 16.14
N VAL A 16 23.69 9.81 15.78
CA VAL A 16 22.26 9.54 15.59
C VAL A 16 21.53 9.71 16.93
N PRO A 17 20.52 10.58 17.02
CA PRO A 17 19.81 10.80 18.28
C PRO A 17 19.12 9.52 18.77
N ASN A 18 19.41 9.07 19.98
CA ASN A 18 18.71 7.93 20.61
C ASN A 18 17.49 8.38 21.43
N ASN A 19 16.78 9.41 20.97
CA ASN A 19 15.58 9.90 21.66
C ASN A 19 14.33 9.14 21.16
N THR A 20 13.26 9.17 21.97
CA THR A 20 12.02 8.45 21.68
C THR A 20 11.38 8.90 20.37
N THR A 21 11.46 10.19 20.04
CA THR A 21 10.92 10.74 18.77
C THR A 21 11.66 10.21 17.55
N PHE A 22 12.99 10.11 17.61
CA PHE A 22 13.81 9.59 16.51
C PHE A 22 13.57 8.10 16.31
N GLN A 23 13.45 7.33 17.40
CA GLN A 23 13.07 5.92 17.35
C GLN A 23 11.66 5.74 16.74
N GLN A 24 10.70 6.60 17.10
CA GLN A 24 9.36 6.57 16.53
C GLN A 24 9.36 6.87 15.03
N LEU A 25 10.10 7.88 14.59
CA LEU A 25 10.26 8.19 13.16
C LEU A 25 10.93 7.03 12.42
N GLN A 26 12.00 6.47 12.96
CA GLN A 26 12.67 5.29 12.39
C GLN A 26 11.73 4.09 12.27
N HIS A 27 10.86 3.88 13.25
CA HIS A 27 9.85 2.83 13.19
C HIS A 27 8.84 3.09 12.08
N VAL A 28 8.36 4.32 11.90
CA VAL A 28 7.48 4.70 10.78
C VAL A 28 8.17 4.47 9.44
N ASP A 29 9.43 4.88 9.29
CA ASP A 29 10.20 4.68 8.06
C ASP A 29 10.37 3.18 7.73
N THR A 30 10.64 2.37 8.75
CA THR A 30 10.77 0.91 8.61
C THR A 30 9.45 0.27 8.18
N GLN A 31 8.34 0.73 8.76
CA GLN A 31 7.00 0.25 8.38
C GLN A 31 6.63 0.67 6.96
N GLN A 32 6.95 1.90 6.55
CA GLN A 32 6.70 2.38 5.20
C GLN A 32 7.50 1.57 4.17
N ALA A 33 8.78 1.33 4.43
CA ALA A 33 9.62 0.49 3.57
C ALA A 33 9.05 -0.94 3.43
N ALA A 34 8.57 -1.54 4.52
CA ALA A 34 7.93 -2.85 4.48
C ALA A 34 6.63 -2.85 3.65
N ILE A 35 5.81 -1.81 3.76
CA ILE A 35 4.59 -1.64 2.95
C ILE A 35 4.94 -1.49 1.48
N ASP A 36 5.94 -0.67 1.15
CA ASP A 36 6.36 -0.42 -0.23
C ASP A 36 6.91 -1.71 -0.87
N SER A 37 7.72 -2.50 -0.14
CA SER A 37 8.21 -3.80 -0.61
C SER A 37 7.07 -4.80 -0.81
N ALA A 38 6.14 -4.94 0.14
CA ALA A 38 5.00 -5.84 -0.01
C ALA A 38 4.07 -5.41 -1.18
N MET A 39 3.95 -4.10 -1.40
CA MET A 39 3.18 -3.56 -2.52
C MET A 39 3.87 -3.85 -3.86
N GLN A 40 5.19 -3.73 -3.94
CA GLN A 40 5.97 -4.07 -5.13
C GLN A 40 5.88 -5.58 -5.46
N GLU A 41 6.01 -6.45 -4.46
CA GLU A 41 5.90 -7.90 -4.63
C GLU A 41 4.50 -8.33 -5.13
N GLY A 42 3.44 -7.80 -4.50
CA GLY A 42 2.07 -8.08 -4.93
C GLY A 42 1.73 -7.50 -6.31
N GLN A 43 2.33 -6.36 -6.67
CA GLN A 43 2.16 -5.76 -8.00
C GLN A 43 2.90 -6.52 -9.08
N GLN A 44 4.11 -7.02 -8.82
CA GLN A 44 4.86 -7.81 -9.80
C GLN A 44 4.13 -9.11 -10.17
N LEU A 45 3.48 -9.76 -9.19
CA LEU A 45 2.64 -10.93 -9.46
C LEU A 45 1.41 -10.55 -10.30
N ALA A 46 0.72 -9.45 -9.94
CA ALA A 46 -0.51 -8.99 -10.59
C ALA A 46 -0.31 -8.36 -11.98
N THR A 47 0.89 -7.84 -12.28
CA THR A 47 1.21 -7.22 -13.57
C THR A 47 1.76 -8.21 -14.59
N ALA A 48 2.30 -9.34 -14.13
CA ALA A 48 2.85 -10.39 -14.99
C ALA A 48 1.82 -11.44 -15.43
N GLU A 49 0.70 -11.59 -14.72
CA GLU A 49 -0.28 -12.63 -15.02
C GLU A 49 -1.35 -12.14 -16.02
N ASP A 50 -1.47 -12.85 -17.14
CA ASP A 50 -2.56 -12.63 -18.10
C ASP A 50 -3.88 -13.04 -17.44
N HIS A 51 -4.84 -12.11 -17.41
CA HIS A 51 -6.13 -12.34 -16.79
C HIS A 51 -7.21 -12.57 -17.85
N LEU A 52 -8.09 -13.54 -17.62
CA LEU A 52 -9.26 -13.75 -18.47
C LEU A 52 -10.28 -12.63 -18.23
N VAL A 53 -10.47 -11.76 -19.22
CA VAL A 53 -11.43 -10.66 -19.20
C VAL A 53 -12.53 -10.92 -20.24
N CYS A 54 -13.79 -10.68 -19.85
CA CYS A 54 -14.90 -10.71 -20.79
C CYS A 54 -15.09 -9.31 -21.39
N VAL A 55 -14.96 -9.21 -22.71
CA VAL A 55 -15.16 -7.98 -23.46
C VAL A 55 -16.29 -8.17 -24.47
N LYS A 56 -17.08 -7.11 -24.65
CA LYS A 56 -18.17 -7.11 -25.63
C LYS A 56 -17.65 -6.55 -26.94
N ILE A 57 -17.61 -7.39 -27.97
CA ILE A 57 -17.30 -6.98 -29.35
C ILE A 57 -18.61 -7.08 -30.13
N GLN A 58 -19.09 -5.94 -30.64
CA GLN A 58 -20.34 -5.88 -31.42
C GLN A 58 -21.56 -6.50 -30.69
N GLY A 59 -21.59 -6.40 -29.36
CA GLY A 59 -22.65 -6.96 -28.53
C GLY A 59 -22.47 -8.41 -28.09
N ILE A 60 -21.47 -9.13 -28.63
CA ILE A 60 -21.17 -10.52 -28.25
C ILE A 60 -20.12 -10.53 -27.13
N PRO A 61 -20.37 -11.17 -25.98
CA PRO A 61 -19.35 -11.36 -24.94
C PRO A 61 -18.32 -12.39 -25.39
N VAL A 62 -17.05 -11.98 -25.46
CA VAL A 62 -15.91 -12.84 -25.78
C VAL A 62 -14.97 -12.83 -24.58
N ALA A 63 -14.62 -14.01 -24.08
CA ALA A 63 -13.59 -14.17 -23.06
C ALA A 63 -12.23 -14.18 -23.76
N MET A 64 -11.31 -13.32 -23.30
CA MET A 64 -9.94 -13.25 -23.81
C MET A 64 -8.95 -13.05 -22.68
N GLU A 65 -7.78 -13.65 -22.81
CA GLU A 65 -6.65 -13.38 -21.91
C GLU A 65 -6.05 -12.03 -22.27
N VAL A 66 -5.94 -11.16 -21.28
CA VAL A 66 -5.37 -9.83 -21.47
C VAL A 66 -4.43 -9.52 -20.32
N ASN A 67 -3.26 -9.00 -20.69
CA ASN A 67 -2.34 -8.43 -19.74
C ASN A 67 -2.95 -7.15 -19.14
N VAL A 68 -3.12 -7.14 -17.82
CA VAL A 68 -3.75 -6.04 -17.09
C VAL A 68 -2.92 -4.75 -17.17
N SER A 69 -1.60 -4.84 -17.28
CA SER A 69 -0.70 -3.69 -17.41
C SER A 69 -0.94 -2.95 -18.73
N ASN A 70 -1.13 -3.67 -19.83
CA ASN A 70 -1.46 -3.08 -21.13
C ASN A 70 -2.82 -2.36 -21.09
N ILE A 71 -3.83 -2.95 -20.44
CA ILE A 71 -5.15 -2.29 -20.26
C ILE A 71 -4.98 -1.01 -19.44
N ARG A 72 -4.23 -1.05 -18.34
CA ARG A 72 -4.04 0.11 -17.46
C ARG A 72 -3.34 1.25 -18.18
N SER A 73 -2.28 0.94 -18.93
CA SER A 73 -1.59 1.90 -19.80
C SER A 73 -2.55 2.53 -20.82
N ALA A 74 -3.36 1.71 -21.51
CA ALA A 74 -4.35 2.21 -22.47
C ALA A 74 -5.43 3.09 -21.83
N LEU A 75 -5.76 2.85 -20.56
CA LEU A 75 -6.75 3.61 -19.79
C LEU A 75 -6.14 4.78 -19.00
N GLY A 76 -4.82 4.96 -19.02
CA GLY A 76 -4.12 5.97 -18.21
C GLY A 76 -4.23 5.72 -16.69
N LEU A 77 -4.42 4.47 -16.28
CA LEU A 77 -4.50 4.07 -14.89
C LEU A 77 -3.09 3.86 -14.31
N PRO A 78 -2.87 4.19 -13.03
CA PRO A 78 -1.59 3.94 -12.39
C PRO A 78 -1.28 2.45 -12.33
N ASP A 79 0.01 2.10 -12.26
CA ASP A 79 0.51 0.72 -12.16
C ASP A 79 0.37 0.11 -10.75
N TYR A 80 -0.04 0.90 -9.76
CA TYR A 80 -0.41 0.42 -8.43
C TYR A 80 -1.90 0.12 -8.26
N SER A 81 -2.23 -0.92 -7.50
CA SER A 81 -3.62 -1.31 -7.24
C SER A 81 -4.41 -0.15 -6.65
N LEU A 82 -5.56 0.18 -7.26
CA LEU A 82 -6.49 1.18 -6.73
C LEU A 82 -7.31 0.67 -5.54
N ARG A 83 -7.19 -0.61 -5.20
CA ARG A 83 -7.89 -1.18 -4.04
C ARG A 83 -7.10 -0.81 -2.78
N PRO A 84 -7.73 -0.12 -1.82
CA PRO A 84 -7.12 0.05 -0.51
C PRO A 84 -6.77 -1.32 0.06
N GLN A 85 -5.62 -1.43 0.74
CA GLN A 85 -5.33 -2.61 1.54
C GLN A 85 -6.51 -2.83 2.49
N PHE A 86 -7.10 -4.02 2.44
CA PHE A 86 -8.17 -4.39 3.35
C PHE A 86 -7.63 -4.29 4.77
N LYS A 87 -8.19 -3.38 5.57
CA LYS A 87 -7.92 -3.30 7.00
C LYS A 87 -9.06 -3.99 7.72
N GLU A 88 -8.75 -5.06 8.42
CA GLU A 88 -9.69 -5.65 9.36
C GLU A 88 -10.17 -4.58 10.34
N PRO A 89 -11.48 -4.52 10.66
CA PRO A 89 -11.97 -3.61 11.67
C PRO A 89 -11.19 -3.81 12.98
N PRO A 90 -10.79 -2.73 13.69
CA PRO A 90 -9.96 -2.81 14.89
C PRO A 90 -10.61 -3.56 16.07
N TYR A 91 -11.87 -3.98 15.92
CA TYR A 91 -12.57 -4.83 16.88
C TYR A 91 -13.31 -5.95 16.16
N SER A 92 -12.66 -7.10 16.02
CA SER A 92 -13.39 -8.39 16.01
C SER A 92 -13.88 -8.64 17.44
N ARG A 93 -14.90 -7.89 17.87
CA ARG A 93 -15.73 -8.33 18.98
C ARG A 93 -16.63 -9.38 18.35
N ASN A 94 -16.57 -10.64 18.80
CA ASN A 94 -17.45 -11.73 18.36
C ASN A 94 -18.90 -11.25 18.32
N VAL A 95 -19.37 -10.79 17.15
CA VAL A 95 -20.78 -10.55 16.90
C VAL A 95 -21.23 -11.80 16.17
N GLU A 96 -21.77 -12.73 16.95
CA GLU A 96 -22.51 -13.87 16.46
C GLU A 96 -23.66 -13.31 15.62
N PHE A 97 -23.51 -13.29 14.29
CA PHE A 97 -24.54 -12.83 13.36
C PHE A 97 -25.71 -13.81 13.43
N ASN A 98 -26.63 -13.56 14.36
CA ASN A 98 -27.84 -14.35 14.51
C ASN A 98 -28.80 -13.97 13.37
N PHE A 99 -28.76 -14.73 12.28
CA PHE A 99 -29.70 -14.62 11.17
C PHE A 99 -31.08 -15.09 11.63
N ASN A 100 -31.89 -14.19 12.15
CA ASN A 100 -33.29 -14.52 12.37
C ASN A 100 -34.22 -13.31 12.28
N TRP A 101 -34.47 -12.78 11.07
CA TRP A 101 -35.68 -12.00 10.77
C TRP A 101 -36.04 -12.11 9.28
N ILE A 102 -36.67 -13.23 8.89
CA ILE A 102 -37.70 -13.24 7.84
C ILE A 102 -38.87 -14.06 8.39
N LYS A 103 -39.94 -13.36 8.79
CA LYS A 103 -41.33 -13.82 8.74
C LYS A 103 -42.22 -12.63 8.46
#